data_AF-A0A7J7J6F6-F1
#
_entry.id   AF-A0A7J7J6F6-F1
#
_cell.length_a   1.000
_cell.length_b   1.000
_cell.length_c   1.000
_cell.angle_alpha   90.00
_cell.angle_beta   90.00
_cell.angle_gamma   90.00
#
_symmetry.space_group_name_H-M   'P 1'
#
loop_
_entity.id
_entity.type
_entity.pdbx_description
1 polymer ?
#
loop_
_entity_poly.entity_id
_entity_poly.type
_entity_poly.pdbx_seq_one_letter_code
_entity_poly.pdbx_strand_id
1 'polypeptide(L)'
;MPRKKVDQRIRVLIENNVKTRMRSMFVVVGDRAMDQVVVLHHMMSKAAVKARPTVLWCYKKDLGFSRYCYYKETNKILGNTYGMCVLQDFEALTPNLLARTIETVEGGGAIVLLLKKVDSLQQLYTMTMDVHSRYRTAANLEVTPRFNERFILSLTACANCLVIDDELNVLPISSATANITPLPPKSSEDLPSESELKLSTLQKSLEDRQPDGVLVDCCKTFDQANVVLQLITRISEKTLSSTTAITAARGRGKSVALGLAVASAVAYGYSNIFVTSPTPENLKTLFEFILKGLDSLGYVKHTDYETTQSTNEEFNKAIVKVAIYRDHRQTIQYIHPTDAHKLGQAELVVIDEAAAIPLPLVKSLMGPHLVFMASTTNGDTLFSFHEASEEFLQKIMSIYISSHYKYTPDDLQMLSDSPSHHIFVLLAPEVSGKILPEVLVVLQVCIEGGLSQKLIGSHQSQRSRYGDLIPWTLLQQFGEQEFSQMSGVRVAMSLSSRSTELPPLLSKLSERKPESLDYLGVSYGLTSDLLRFWKKCGFLPVYLRQTQVTIAMIYYKG
;
A
#
# COMPACT_ATOMS: atom_id res chain seq x y z
N MET A 1 17.30 27.23 -31.00
CA MET A 1 16.42 27.77 -29.94
C MET A 1 17.15 28.89 -29.21
N PRO A 2 16.45 29.94 -28.74
CA PRO A 2 17.03 30.96 -27.87
C PRO A 2 17.45 30.37 -26.51
N ARG A 3 18.53 30.86 -25.91
CA ARG A 3 18.98 30.44 -24.57
C ARG A 3 18.15 31.14 -23.48
N LYS A 4 16.94 30.63 -23.21
CA LYS A 4 16.12 31.07 -22.06
C LYS A 4 16.83 30.69 -20.75
N LYS A 5 16.81 31.59 -19.75
CA LYS A 5 17.28 31.28 -18.39
C LYS A 5 16.16 30.53 -17.66
N VAL A 6 16.44 29.30 -17.23
CA VAL A 6 15.50 28.49 -16.44
C VAL A 6 15.24 29.13 -15.07
N ASP A 7 14.03 28.96 -14.54
CA ASP A 7 13.66 29.43 -13.21
C ASP A 7 14.56 28.80 -12.12
N GLN A 8 15.10 29.64 -11.25
CA GLN A 8 16.02 29.23 -10.19
C GLN A 8 15.34 28.32 -9.14
N ARG A 9 14.02 28.43 -8.95
CA ARG A 9 13.25 27.61 -7.99
C ARG A 9 13.35 26.11 -8.28
N ILE A 10 13.33 25.72 -9.55
CA ILE A 10 13.46 24.31 -9.97
C ILE A 10 14.81 23.74 -9.50
N ARG A 11 15.91 24.47 -9.79
CA ARG A 11 17.26 24.06 -9.40
C ARG A 11 17.42 24.02 -7.88
N VAL A 12 16.94 25.05 -7.18
CA VAL A 12 17.06 25.16 -5.72
C VAL A 12 16.27 24.05 -5.02
N LEU A 13 15.07 23.69 -5.51
CA LEU A 13 14.30 22.56 -4.97
C LEU A 13 15.07 21.24 -5.07
N ILE A 14 15.68 20.95 -6.23
CA ILE A 14 16.50 19.74 -6.43
C ILE A 14 17.70 19.74 -5.49
N GLU A 15 18.45 20.86 -5.42
CA GLU A 15 19.64 20.96 -4.55
C GLU A 15 19.28 20.83 -3.06
N ASN A 16 18.18 21.44 -2.61
CA ASN A 16 17.67 21.32 -1.25
C ASN A 16 17.24 19.88 -0.92
N ASN A 17 16.50 19.22 -1.82
CA ASN A 17 15.97 17.87 -1.60
C ASN A 17 17.08 16.80 -1.65
N VAL A 18 18.10 16.98 -2.50
CA VAL A 18 19.32 16.15 -2.48
C VAL A 18 20.06 16.30 -1.14
N LYS A 19 20.28 17.55 -0.65
CA LYS A 19 20.92 17.81 0.65
C LYS A 19 20.18 17.21 1.85
N THR A 20 18.84 17.22 1.82
CA THR A 20 17.96 16.78 2.92
C THR A 20 17.47 15.34 2.79
N ARG A 21 17.85 14.63 1.71
CA ARG A 21 17.34 13.29 1.35
C ARG A 21 15.81 13.23 1.16
N MET A 22 15.16 14.35 0.88
CA MET A 22 13.75 14.39 0.51
C MET A 22 13.54 14.02 -0.97
N ARG A 23 12.33 13.58 -1.34
CA ARG A 23 11.94 13.34 -2.74
C ARG A 23 11.35 14.63 -3.31
N SER A 24 11.74 15.00 -4.53
CA SER A 24 11.14 16.11 -5.29
C SER A 24 10.00 15.58 -6.16
N MET A 25 8.93 16.37 -6.34
CA MET A 25 7.86 16.06 -7.28
C MET A 25 7.68 17.18 -8.29
N PHE A 26 7.70 16.84 -9.58
CA PHE A 26 7.50 17.76 -10.69
C PHE A 26 6.28 17.37 -11.49
N VAL A 27 5.43 18.34 -11.79
CA VAL A 27 4.28 18.17 -12.69
C VAL A 27 4.56 19.00 -13.94
N VAL A 28 4.76 18.33 -15.08
CA VAL A 28 5.15 18.98 -16.33
C VAL A 28 3.93 19.06 -17.24
N VAL A 29 3.47 20.28 -17.55
CA VAL A 29 2.27 20.53 -18.33
C VAL A 29 2.65 21.00 -19.73
N GLY A 30 2.37 20.18 -20.74
CA GLY A 30 2.56 20.54 -22.14
C GLY A 30 2.77 19.35 -23.08
N ASP A 31 2.98 19.67 -24.35
CA ASP A 31 3.05 18.68 -25.43
C ASP A 31 4.50 18.22 -25.71
N ARG A 32 5.51 18.94 -25.19
CA ARG A 32 6.94 18.60 -25.23
C ARG A 32 7.49 18.28 -23.84
N ALA A 33 6.61 17.94 -22.89
CA ALA A 33 6.97 17.59 -21.52
C ALA A 33 8.08 16.51 -21.42
N MET A 34 8.16 15.60 -22.41
CA MET A 34 9.22 14.58 -22.49
C MET A 34 10.64 15.17 -22.67
N ASP A 35 10.81 16.25 -23.44
CA ASP A 35 12.12 16.91 -23.61
C ASP A 35 12.63 17.47 -22.28
N GLN A 36 11.70 17.97 -21.45
CA GLN A 36 12.00 18.55 -20.15
C GLN A 36 12.41 17.51 -19.10
N VAL A 37 12.00 16.24 -19.24
CA VAL A 37 12.52 15.13 -18.42
C VAL A 37 14.04 15.01 -18.53
N VAL A 38 14.60 15.20 -19.74
CA VAL A 38 16.04 15.13 -19.98
C VAL A 38 16.77 16.28 -19.27
N VAL A 39 16.17 17.47 -19.24
CA VAL A 39 16.73 18.65 -18.55
C VAL A 39 16.70 18.45 -17.03
N LEU A 40 15.59 17.95 -16.47
CA LEU A 40 15.46 17.62 -15.04
C LEU A 40 16.46 16.53 -14.63
N HIS A 41 16.62 15.46 -15.42
CA HIS A 41 17.62 14.41 -15.16
C HIS A 41 19.05 14.98 -15.16
N HIS A 42 19.36 15.90 -16.08
CA HIS A 42 20.67 16.55 -16.14
C HIS A 42 20.92 17.49 -14.95
N MET A 43 19.90 18.21 -14.46
CA MET A 43 20.00 19.02 -13.24
C MET A 43 20.22 18.15 -12.00
N MET A 44 19.45 17.07 -11.85
CA MET A 44 19.60 16.14 -10.73
C MET A 44 20.96 15.42 -10.76
N SER A 45 21.45 15.05 -11.95
CA SER A 45 22.79 14.47 -12.16
C SER A 45 23.95 15.46 -11.92
N LYS A 46 23.65 16.77 -11.74
CA LYS A 46 24.62 17.79 -11.32
C LYS A 46 24.54 18.13 -9.84
N ALA A 47 23.37 18.00 -9.23
CA ALA A 47 23.16 18.20 -7.79
C ALA A 47 23.61 16.98 -6.96
N ALA A 48 23.48 15.76 -7.50
CA ALA A 48 23.91 14.54 -6.84
C ALA A 48 25.41 14.26 -7.05
N VAL A 49 26.14 14.03 -5.95
CA VAL A 49 27.58 13.67 -5.94
C VAL A 49 27.82 12.17 -6.22
N LYS A 50 26.74 11.38 -6.34
CA LYS A 50 26.75 9.91 -6.54
C LYS A 50 26.74 9.57 -8.05
N ALA A 51 26.95 8.30 -8.37
CA ALA A 51 26.77 7.76 -9.73
C ALA A 51 25.40 8.14 -10.35
N ARG A 52 25.34 8.24 -11.68
CA ARG A 52 24.16 8.72 -12.44
C ARG A 52 22.86 8.04 -11.98
N PRO A 53 21.80 8.82 -11.66
CA PRO A 53 20.55 8.26 -11.17
C PRO A 53 19.85 7.40 -12.23
N THR A 54 19.43 6.20 -11.80
CA THR A 54 18.61 5.27 -12.59
C THR A 54 17.20 5.83 -12.79
N VAL A 55 16.65 5.61 -13.98
CA VAL A 55 15.32 6.11 -14.37
C VAL A 55 14.36 4.93 -14.54
N LEU A 56 13.20 5.03 -13.90
CA LEU A 56 12.02 4.20 -14.14
C LEU A 56 11.02 4.99 -14.99
N TRP A 57 10.62 4.47 -16.14
CA TRP A 57 9.59 5.08 -16.99
C TRP A 57 8.34 4.18 -17.03
N CYS A 58 7.20 4.73 -16.61
CA CYS A 58 5.93 4.03 -16.48
C CYS A 58 4.85 4.63 -17.40
N TYR A 59 4.16 3.75 -18.13
CA TYR A 59 3.38 4.11 -19.33
C TYR A 59 2.34 3.03 -19.70
N LYS A 60 1.39 3.39 -20.57
CA LYS A 60 0.18 2.62 -20.94
C LYS A 60 0.29 1.82 -22.25
N LYS A 61 1.04 2.32 -23.25
CA LYS A 61 1.17 1.75 -24.62
C LYS A 61 2.57 2.00 -25.19
N ASP A 62 3.12 1.05 -25.94
CA ASP A 62 4.51 1.04 -26.42
C ASP A 62 5.04 2.34 -27.01
N LEU A 63 6.16 2.77 -26.44
CA LEU A 63 7.12 3.68 -27.05
C LEU A 63 8.36 2.84 -27.31
N GLY A 64 8.78 2.71 -28.58
CA GLY A 64 9.73 1.69 -29.05
C GLY A 64 11.19 1.84 -28.59
N PHE A 65 11.43 1.76 -27.29
CA PHE A 65 12.70 1.99 -26.61
C PHE A 65 12.93 0.94 -25.49
N SER A 66 14.14 0.86 -24.94
CA SER A 66 14.66 -0.42 -24.38
C SER A 66 14.73 -0.59 -22.85
N ARG A 67 14.28 0.36 -22.03
CA ARG A 67 14.18 0.22 -20.55
C ARG A 67 12.91 0.87 -19.97
N TYR A 68 11.80 0.12 -19.97
CA TYR A 68 10.46 0.64 -19.68
C TYR A 68 9.64 -0.36 -18.86
N CYS A 69 8.72 0.12 -18.01
CA CYS A 69 7.81 -0.72 -17.22
C CYS A 69 6.34 -0.37 -17.52
N TYR A 70 5.56 -1.30 -18.07
CA TYR A 70 4.13 -1.06 -18.27
C TYR A 70 3.42 -0.88 -16.92
N TYR A 71 2.39 -0.05 -16.86
CA TYR A 71 1.59 0.13 -15.63
C TYR A 71 1.07 -1.19 -15.02
N LYS A 72 0.73 -2.18 -15.87
CA LYS A 72 0.31 -3.53 -15.46
C LYS A 72 1.40 -4.34 -14.74
N GLU A 73 2.67 -4.03 -14.98
CA GLU A 73 3.82 -4.78 -14.48
C GLU A 73 4.45 -4.16 -13.22
N THR A 74 3.83 -3.11 -12.66
CA THR A 74 4.32 -2.40 -11.47
C THR A 74 4.40 -3.22 -10.18
N ASN A 75 4.05 -4.51 -10.21
CA ASN A 75 4.45 -5.48 -9.18
C ASN A 75 5.97 -5.78 -9.25
N LYS A 76 6.53 -5.96 -10.46
CA LYS A 76 7.91 -6.45 -10.70
C LYS A 76 8.99 -5.46 -10.26
N ILE A 77 8.64 -4.19 -10.06
CA ILE A 77 9.57 -3.14 -9.61
C ILE A 77 9.72 -3.10 -8.08
N LEU A 78 8.87 -3.79 -7.31
CA LEU A 78 8.95 -3.84 -5.85
C LEU A 78 10.29 -4.44 -5.40
N GLY A 79 10.84 -3.91 -4.30
CA GLY A 79 12.16 -4.26 -3.79
C GLY A 79 13.35 -3.73 -4.63
N ASN A 80 13.11 -2.95 -5.69
CA ASN A 80 14.14 -2.22 -6.42
C ASN A 80 14.04 -0.71 -6.14
N THR A 81 15.13 0.03 -6.38
CA THR A 81 15.22 1.46 -6.07
C THR A 81 15.75 2.27 -7.25
N TYR A 82 15.13 3.42 -7.53
CA TYR A 82 15.44 4.31 -8.64
C TYR A 82 15.75 5.74 -8.17
N GLY A 83 16.58 6.46 -8.92
CA GLY A 83 16.83 7.88 -8.68
C GLY A 83 15.76 8.79 -9.28
N MET A 84 15.09 8.35 -10.35
CA MET A 84 14.03 9.09 -11.02
C MET A 84 12.87 8.16 -11.41
N CYS A 85 11.63 8.63 -11.25
CA CYS A 85 10.45 7.96 -11.79
C CYS A 85 9.67 8.92 -12.69
N VAL A 86 9.26 8.46 -13.87
CA VAL A 86 8.47 9.20 -14.86
C VAL A 86 7.13 8.50 -15.05
N LEU A 87 6.04 9.23 -14.84
CA LEU A 87 4.66 8.78 -14.99
C LEU A 87 4.03 9.52 -16.17
N GLN A 88 3.76 8.80 -17.27
CA GLN A 88 3.39 9.42 -18.54
C GLN A 88 1.89 9.67 -18.75
N ASP A 89 1.03 8.67 -18.52
CA ASP A 89 -0.39 8.73 -18.90
C ASP A 89 -1.26 8.91 -17.65
N PHE A 90 -1.58 10.16 -17.29
CA PHE A 90 -2.37 10.50 -16.10
C PHE A 90 -3.67 9.70 -15.99
N GLU A 91 -4.39 9.54 -17.11
CA GLU A 91 -5.62 8.73 -17.26
C GLU A 91 -5.54 7.30 -16.67
N ALA A 92 -4.33 6.72 -16.59
CA ALA A 92 -4.08 5.34 -16.18
C ALA A 92 -3.55 5.20 -14.74
N LEU A 93 -3.35 6.30 -14.02
CA LEU A 93 -2.78 6.28 -12.68
C LEU A 93 -3.85 5.92 -11.63
N THR A 94 -3.62 4.83 -10.91
CA THR A 94 -4.42 4.44 -9.74
C THR A 94 -3.66 4.73 -8.45
N PRO A 95 -4.31 4.87 -7.28
CA PRO A 95 -3.62 5.18 -6.03
C PRO A 95 -2.60 4.11 -5.63
N ASN A 96 -2.88 2.83 -5.91
CA ASN A 96 -1.96 1.72 -5.67
C ASN A 96 -0.73 1.80 -6.58
N LEU A 97 -0.91 2.24 -7.83
CA LEU A 97 0.18 2.44 -8.78
C LEU A 97 1.07 3.62 -8.37
N LEU A 98 0.45 4.74 -7.98
CA LEU A 98 1.14 5.90 -7.41
C LEU A 98 1.96 5.50 -6.18
N ALA A 99 1.36 4.78 -5.22
CA ALA A 99 2.05 4.32 -4.03
C ALA A 99 3.30 3.48 -4.35
N ARG A 100 3.18 2.47 -5.21
CA ARG A 100 4.30 1.59 -5.62
C ARG A 100 5.42 2.36 -6.32
N THR A 101 5.07 3.21 -7.29
CA THR A 101 6.06 3.94 -8.09
C THR A 101 6.79 5.00 -7.26
N ILE A 102 6.08 5.71 -6.38
CA ILE A 102 6.65 6.71 -5.47
C ILE A 102 7.49 6.04 -4.36
N GLU A 103 7.12 4.84 -3.89
CA GLU A 103 7.89 4.06 -2.90
C GLU A 103 9.26 3.61 -3.43
N THR A 104 9.40 3.34 -4.74
CA THR A 104 10.69 2.91 -5.33
C THR A 104 11.69 4.05 -5.59
N VAL A 105 11.37 5.32 -5.31
CA VAL A 105 12.29 6.47 -5.53
C VAL A 105 13.15 6.76 -4.29
N GLU A 106 14.48 6.84 -4.42
CA GLU A 106 15.38 7.12 -3.29
C GLU A 106 15.32 8.57 -2.77
N GLY A 107 15.75 8.78 -1.52
CA GLY A 107 15.87 10.11 -0.92
C GLY A 107 16.93 10.96 -1.61
N GLY A 108 16.50 12.11 -2.15
CA GLY A 108 17.23 12.94 -3.11
C GLY A 108 16.80 12.75 -4.57
N GLY A 109 15.92 11.79 -4.86
CA GLY A 109 15.38 11.52 -6.20
C GLY A 109 14.21 12.42 -6.61
N ALA A 110 13.78 12.26 -7.87
CA ALA A 110 12.70 13.03 -8.47
C ALA A 110 11.59 12.16 -9.07
N ILE A 111 10.34 12.52 -8.78
CA ILE A 111 9.13 11.96 -9.38
C ILE A 111 8.61 12.98 -10.39
N VAL A 112 8.37 12.56 -11.63
CA VAL A 112 7.91 13.44 -12.72
C VAL A 112 6.58 12.92 -13.26
N LEU A 113 5.53 13.72 -13.09
CA LEU A 113 4.21 13.51 -13.65
C LEU A 113 4.12 14.29 -14.97
N LEU A 114 3.85 13.61 -16.08
CA LEU A 114 3.61 14.28 -17.37
C LEU A 114 2.11 14.50 -17.55
N LEU A 115 1.74 15.73 -17.85
CA LEU A 115 0.39 16.12 -18.25
C LEU A 115 0.47 16.73 -19.65
N LYS A 116 -0.42 16.31 -20.55
CA LYS A 116 -0.61 17.00 -21.84
C LYS A 116 -1.03 18.45 -21.59
N LYS A 117 -0.91 19.31 -22.60
CA LYS A 117 -1.39 20.68 -22.50
C LYS A 117 -2.89 20.69 -22.17
N VAL A 118 -3.24 21.43 -21.11
CA VAL A 118 -4.61 21.75 -20.70
C VAL A 118 -4.76 23.26 -20.64
N ASP A 119 -5.94 23.77 -21.02
CA ASP A 119 -6.23 25.21 -21.02
C ASP A 119 -6.59 25.71 -19.61
N SER A 120 -7.04 24.81 -18.72
CA SER A 120 -7.18 25.09 -17.30
C SER A 120 -7.00 23.84 -16.42
N LEU A 121 -6.57 24.03 -15.18
CA LEU A 121 -6.44 22.94 -14.20
C LEU A 121 -7.80 22.30 -13.86
N GLN A 122 -8.91 23.01 -14.07
CA GLN A 122 -10.26 22.48 -13.87
C GLN A 122 -10.60 21.36 -14.88
N GLN A 123 -9.97 21.35 -16.06
CA GLN A 123 -10.07 20.23 -17.01
C GLN A 123 -9.43 18.94 -16.47
N LEU A 124 -8.44 19.05 -15.58
CA LEU A 124 -7.82 17.90 -14.91
C LEU A 124 -8.70 17.34 -13.79
N TYR A 125 -9.42 18.21 -13.06
CA TYR A 125 -10.42 17.76 -12.09
C TYR A 125 -11.49 16.91 -12.77
N THR A 126 -12.04 17.36 -13.90
CA THR A 126 -13.10 16.67 -14.65
C THR A 126 -12.61 15.52 -15.54
N MET A 127 -11.32 15.18 -15.51
CA MET A 127 -10.74 14.19 -16.42
C MET A 127 -11.20 12.76 -16.08
N THR A 128 -11.73 12.04 -17.08
CA THR A 128 -12.14 10.64 -16.94
C THR A 128 -10.94 9.69 -16.98
N MET A 129 -10.83 8.83 -15.97
CA MET A 129 -9.78 7.83 -15.80
C MET A 129 -10.17 6.50 -16.46
N ASP A 130 -9.19 5.67 -16.82
CA ASP A 130 -9.42 4.29 -17.29
C ASP A 130 -10.28 3.48 -16.30
N VAL A 131 -10.10 3.73 -14.99
CA VAL A 131 -10.80 3.00 -13.91
C VAL A 131 -12.29 3.35 -13.86
N HIS A 132 -12.71 4.54 -14.29
CA HIS A 132 -14.11 4.96 -14.31
C HIS A 132 -14.97 4.07 -15.22
N SER A 133 -14.37 3.44 -16.23
CA SER A 133 -15.03 2.41 -17.05
C SER A 133 -15.53 1.20 -16.26
N ARG A 134 -15.00 0.97 -15.04
CA ARG A 134 -15.39 -0.13 -14.13
C ARG A 134 -16.40 0.28 -13.06
N TYR A 135 -16.55 1.59 -12.81
CA TYR A 135 -17.45 2.14 -11.77
C TYR A 135 -18.83 2.51 -12.32
N ARG A 136 -19.03 2.47 -13.64
CA ARG A 136 -20.35 2.59 -14.26
C ARG A 136 -21.19 1.35 -13.94
N THR A 137 -22.36 1.57 -13.36
CA THR A 137 -23.44 0.56 -13.23
C THR A 137 -24.47 0.77 -14.34
N ALA A 138 -25.44 -0.13 -14.48
CA ALA A 138 -26.56 0.11 -15.40
C ALA A 138 -27.43 1.31 -14.98
N ALA A 139 -27.53 1.57 -13.67
CA ALA A 139 -28.24 2.72 -13.12
C ALA A 139 -27.47 4.05 -13.29
N ASN A 140 -26.15 4.05 -13.03
CA ASN A 140 -25.33 5.26 -13.03
C ASN A 140 -24.19 5.18 -14.08
N LEU A 141 -24.37 5.89 -15.20
CA LEU A 141 -23.39 5.97 -16.29
C LEU A 141 -22.37 7.13 -16.13
N GLU A 142 -22.74 8.16 -15.37
CA GLU A 142 -21.87 9.30 -15.06
C GLU A 142 -21.11 9.04 -13.76
N VAL A 143 -19.79 9.25 -13.79
CA VAL A 143 -18.86 8.95 -12.70
C VAL A 143 -18.15 10.26 -12.35
N THR A 144 -18.27 10.73 -11.11
CA THR A 144 -17.66 12.01 -10.70
C THR A 144 -16.20 11.78 -10.27
N PRO A 145 -15.19 12.37 -10.93
CA PRO A 145 -13.76 12.12 -10.71
C PRO A 145 -13.18 12.75 -9.43
N ARG A 146 -13.79 12.53 -8.26
CA ARG A 146 -13.44 13.17 -6.98
C ARG A 146 -12.02 12.84 -6.50
N PHE A 147 -11.49 11.67 -6.87
CA PHE A 147 -10.09 11.34 -6.61
C PHE A 147 -9.13 12.31 -7.31
N ASN A 148 -9.42 12.71 -8.55
CA ASN A 148 -8.52 13.59 -9.32
C ASN A 148 -8.49 15.00 -8.74
N GLU A 149 -9.66 15.53 -8.34
CA GLU A 149 -9.77 16.78 -7.61
C GLU A 149 -8.96 16.76 -6.31
N ARG A 150 -9.17 15.76 -5.42
CA ARG A 150 -8.36 15.61 -4.20
C ARG A 150 -6.87 15.45 -4.51
N PHE A 151 -6.50 14.61 -5.49
CA PHE A 151 -5.10 14.37 -5.82
C PHE A 151 -4.39 15.67 -6.21
N ILE A 152 -5.01 16.48 -7.07
CA ILE A 152 -4.42 17.75 -7.49
C ILE A 152 -4.38 18.76 -6.34
N LEU A 153 -5.42 18.84 -5.49
CA LEU A 153 -5.36 19.65 -4.26
C LEU A 153 -4.22 19.22 -3.32
N SER A 154 -3.99 17.90 -3.17
CA SER A 154 -2.85 17.39 -2.40
C SER A 154 -1.49 17.74 -3.01
N LEU A 155 -1.41 17.86 -4.35
CA LEU A 155 -0.21 18.32 -5.04
C LEU A 155 0.03 19.83 -4.81
N THR A 156 -1.01 20.66 -4.72
CA THR A 156 -0.84 22.11 -4.48
C THR A 156 -0.45 22.43 -3.04
N ALA A 157 -0.82 21.60 -2.07
CA ALA A 157 -0.38 21.71 -0.68
C ALA A 157 1.00 21.08 -0.40
N CYS A 158 1.50 20.23 -1.29
CA CYS A 158 2.79 19.56 -1.09
C CYS A 158 3.96 20.54 -1.34
N ALA A 159 4.65 20.96 -0.27
CA ALA A 159 5.78 21.89 -0.36
C ALA A 159 6.96 21.42 -1.23
N ASN A 160 7.11 20.11 -1.43
CA ASN A 160 8.13 19.51 -2.32
C ASN A 160 7.62 19.24 -3.74
N CYS A 161 6.40 19.69 -4.06
CA CYS A 161 5.81 19.65 -5.40
C CYS A 161 5.96 20.99 -6.11
N LEU A 162 6.24 20.94 -7.41
CA LEU A 162 6.45 22.12 -8.25
C LEU A 162 5.92 21.85 -9.67
N VAL A 163 4.95 22.65 -10.09
CA VAL A 163 4.33 22.55 -11.41
C VAL A 163 5.07 23.45 -12.41
N ILE A 164 5.45 22.89 -13.56
CA ILE A 164 6.18 23.57 -14.64
C ILE A 164 5.48 23.41 -15.98
N ASP A 165 5.72 24.35 -16.88
CA ASP A 165 5.31 24.24 -18.28
C ASP A 165 6.40 23.64 -19.20
N ASP A 166 6.01 23.48 -20.46
CA ASP A 166 6.82 23.10 -21.62
C ASP A 166 8.10 23.93 -21.86
N GLU A 167 8.32 25.03 -21.13
CA GLU A 167 9.51 25.90 -21.22
C GLU A 167 10.29 26.02 -19.89
N LEU A 168 9.95 25.21 -18.88
CA LEU A 168 10.51 25.26 -17.52
C LEU A 168 10.22 26.57 -16.76
N ASN A 169 9.09 27.22 -17.05
CA ASN A 169 8.54 28.27 -16.19
C ASN A 169 7.73 27.61 -15.06
N VAL A 170 7.81 28.12 -13.83
CA VAL A 170 7.06 27.56 -12.69
C VAL A 170 5.71 28.25 -12.57
N LEU A 171 4.63 27.45 -12.61
CA LEU A 171 3.26 27.94 -12.50
C LEU A 171 2.92 28.28 -11.03
N PRO A 172 2.40 29.49 -10.71
CA PRO A 172 2.15 29.94 -9.34
C PRO A 172 0.84 29.38 -8.77
N ILE A 173 0.75 28.06 -8.68
CA ILE A 173 -0.47 27.33 -8.26
C ILE A 173 -0.46 27.06 -6.74
N SER A 174 0.73 26.95 -6.14
CA SER A 174 0.95 26.55 -4.74
C SER A 174 1.67 27.65 -3.96
N SER A 175 1.10 28.05 -2.83
CA SER A 175 1.65 29.10 -1.95
C SER A 175 2.99 28.71 -1.33
N ALA A 176 3.15 27.44 -0.93
CA ALA A 176 4.40 26.90 -0.38
C ALA A 176 5.58 26.99 -1.37
N THR A 177 5.32 26.87 -2.68
CA THR A 177 6.33 26.83 -3.74
C THR A 177 6.71 28.23 -4.26
N ALA A 178 6.10 29.30 -3.71
CA ALA A 178 6.39 30.68 -4.09
C ALA A 178 7.81 31.11 -3.69
N ASN A 179 8.21 30.85 -2.43
CA ASN A 179 9.43 31.38 -1.80
C ASN A 179 10.42 30.28 -1.39
N ILE A 180 10.85 29.44 -2.35
CA ILE A 180 11.89 28.44 -2.08
C ILE A 180 13.25 29.13 -1.97
N THR A 181 13.78 29.25 -0.75
CA THR A 181 15.15 29.72 -0.49
C THR A 181 16.16 28.57 -0.60
N PRO A 182 17.41 28.84 -1.03
CA PRO A 182 18.46 27.85 -1.00
C PRO A 182 18.88 27.58 0.45
N LEU A 183 18.86 26.31 0.85
CA LEU A 183 19.50 25.89 2.10
C LEU A 183 21.00 26.24 2.00
N PRO A 184 21.65 26.67 3.11
CA PRO A 184 23.07 26.94 3.12
C PRO A 184 23.88 25.71 2.65
N PRO A 185 25.10 25.90 2.11
CA PRO A 185 26.01 24.77 1.96
C PRO A 185 26.27 24.18 3.34
N LYS A 186 26.15 22.85 3.49
CA LYS A 186 26.55 22.20 4.74
C LYS A 186 28.02 22.46 4.96
N SER A 187 28.38 23.12 6.06
CA SER A 187 29.78 23.20 6.48
C SER A 187 30.21 21.83 7.02
N SER A 188 31.51 21.62 7.19
CA SER A 188 32.05 20.48 7.94
C SER A 188 31.79 20.56 9.45
N GLU A 189 31.06 21.58 9.91
CA GLU A 189 30.75 21.89 11.31
C GLU A 189 29.25 21.79 11.61
N ASP A 190 28.40 21.53 10.60
CA ASP A 190 26.99 21.18 10.82
C ASP A 190 26.92 19.92 11.69
N LEU A 191 26.43 20.09 12.92
CA LEU A 191 26.20 19.00 13.87
C LEU A 191 25.42 17.86 13.19
N PRO A 192 25.83 16.58 13.38
CA PRO A 192 25.03 15.45 12.88
C PRO A 192 23.62 15.53 13.47
N SER A 193 22.61 15.10 12.71
CA SER A 193 21.24 15.20 13.21
C SER A 193 21.10 14.43 14.52
N GLU A 194 20.15 14.85 15.37
CA GLU A 194 19.94 14.24 16.69
C GLU A 194 19.74 12.70 16.60
N SER A 195 19.21 12.23 15.48
CA SER A 195 19.05 10.80 15.16
C SER A 195 20.37 10.09 14.82
N GLU A 196 21.29 10.76 14.12
CA GLU A 196 22.63 10.23 13.79
C GLU A 196 23.55 10.25 15.02
N LEU A 197 23.47 11.28 15.87
CA LEU A 197 24.14 11.30 17.16
C LEU A 197 23.67 10.13 18.05
N LYS A 198 22.36 9.93 18.18
CA LYS A 198 21.78 8.79 18.92
C LYS A 198 22.21 7.43 18.37
N LEU A 199 22.21 7.25 17.04
CA LEU A 199 22.70 6.03 16.39
C LEU A 199 24.18 5.77 16.71
N SER A 200 25.06 6.75 16.49
CA SER A 200 26.51 6.60 16.73
C SER A 200 26.87 6.39 18.21
N THR A 201 26.02 6.86 19.13
CA THR A 201 26.16 6.61 20.58
C THR A 201 25.77 5.17 20.91
N LEU A 202 24.67 4.68 20.33
CA LEU A 202 24.19 3.31 20.53
C LEU A 202 25.17 2.28 19.95
N GLN A 203 25.73 2.52 18.76
CA GLN A 203 26.73 1.67 18.12
C GLN A 203 27.98 1.50 19.02
N LYS A 204 28.57 2.61 19.49
CA LYS A 204 29.71 2.60 20.42
C LYS A 204 29.42 1.92 21.76
N SER A 205 28.16 1.88 22.20
CA SER A 205 27.77 1.17 23.43
C SER A 205 27.57 -0.34 23.26
N LEU A 206 27.66 -0.85 22.02
CA LEU A 206 27.42 -2.25 21.66
C LEU A 206 28.59 -2.89 20.90
N GLU A 207 29.67 -2.14 20.61
CA GLU A 207 30.83 -2.57 19.82
C GLU A 207 31.51 -3.83 20.40
N ASP A 208 31.67 -3.90 21.74
CA ASP A 208 32.21 -5.07 22.45
C ASP A 208 31.26 -6.29 22.50
N ARG A 209 29.97 -6.11 22.16
CA ARG A 209 28.92 -7.11 22.42
C ARG A 209 28.49 -7.81 21.13
N GLN A 210 29.16 -8.91 20.81
CA GLN A 210 28.78 -9.81 19.72
C GLN A 210 27.64 -10.75 20.15
N PRO A 211 26.69 -11.12 19.26
CA PRO A 211 26.56 -10.70 17.85
C PRO A 211 25.93 -9.31 17.64
N ASP A 212 25.43 -8.70 18.72
CA ASP A 212 24.51 -7.55 18.69
C ASP A 212 25.07 -6.31 17.97
N GLY A 213 26.30 -5.87 18.32
CA GLY A 213 26.93 -4.68 17.74
C GLY A 213 27.07 -4.75 16.22
N VAL A 214 27.59 -5.87 15.70
CA VAL A 214 27.81 -6.13 14.27
C VAL A 214 26.51 -6.03 13.45
N LEU A 215 25.37 -6.42 14.04
CA LEU A 215 24.06 -6.33 13.40
C LEU A 215 23.41 -4.93 13.55
N VAL A 216 23.71 -4.22 14.64
CA VAL A 216 23.32 -2.81 14.83
C VAL A 216 24.11 -1.88 13.89
N ASP A 217 25.38 -2.16 13.60
CA ASP A 217 26.17 -1.46 12.58
C ASP A 217 25.64 -1.64 11.15
N CYS A 218 24.88 -2.70 10.90
CA CYS A 218 24.16 -2.88 9.64
C CYS A 218 22.90 -1.99 9.52
N CYS A 219 22.47 -1.31 10.58
CA CYS A 219 21.28 -0.46 10.59
C CYS A 219 21.58 0.96 10.11
N LYS A 220 20.62 1.59 9.41
CA LYS A 220 20.76 2.94 8.84
C LYS A 220 20.13 4.04 9.68
N THR A 221 19.30 3.69 10.67
CA THR A 221 18.58 4.64 11.52
C THR A 221 18.52 4.13 12.95
N PHE A 222 18.46 5.06 13.91
CA PHE A 222 18.30 4.75 15.34
C PHE A 222 17.03 3.93 15.62
N ASP A 223 15.93 4.23 14.93
CA ASP A 223 14.68 3.48 14.99
C ASP A 223 14.85 2.01 14.56
N GLN A 224 15.52 1.76 13.43
CA GLN A 224 15.86 0.41 12.97
C GLN A 224 16.75 -0.32 13.98
N ALA A 225 17.76 0.36 14.53
CA ALA A 225 18.68 -0.21 15.52
C ALA A 225 17.95 -0.63 16.81
N ASN A 226 17.03 0.20 17.31
CA ASN A 226 16.20 -0.12 18.48
C ASN A 226 15.29 -1.33 18.23
N VAL A 227 14.63 -1.39 17.06
CA VAL A 227 13.78 -2.54 16.70
C VAL A 227 14.60 -3.83 16.60
N VAL A 228 15.78 -3.79 15.96
CA VAL A 228 16.69 -4.94 15.89
C VAL A 228 17.15 -5.35 17.28
N LEU A 229 17.59 -4.42 18.13
CA LEU A 229 18.03 -4.73 19.50
C LEU A 229 16.92 -5.34 20.36
N GLN A 230 15.67 -4.90 20.22
CA GLN A 230 14.52 -5.49 20.91
C GLN A 230 14.25 -6.94 20.44
N LEU A 231 14.29 -7.20 19.13
CA LEU A 231 14.12 -8.55 18.57
C LEU A 231 15.26 -9.49 19.02
N ILE A 232 16.50 -9.00 19.00
CA ILE A 232 17.69 -9.69 19.52
C ILE A 232 17.52 -10.03 21.00
N THR A 233 17.01 -9.10 21.80
CA THR A 233 16.73 -9.35 23.22
C THR A 233 15.73 -10.51 23.39
N ARG A 234 14.64 -10.54 22.62
CA ARG A 234 13.65 -11.64 22.65
C ARG A 234 14.20 -12.99 22.16
N ILE A 235 15.15 -12.98 21.21
CA ILE A 235 15.90 -14.18 20.80
C ILE A 235 16.78 -14.67 21.97
N SER A 236 17.49 -13.77 22.66
CA SER A 236 18.38 -14.12 23.77
C SER A 236 17.64 -14.65 25.01
N GLU A 237 16.40 -14.22 25.24
CA GLU A 237 15.53 -14.71 26.32
C GLU A 237 15.11 -16.18 26.16
N LYS A 238 15.21 -16.75 24.94
CA LYS A 238 14.80 -18.12 24.57
C LYS A 238 13.41 -18.53 25.08
N THR A 239 12.48 -17.58 25.16
CA THR A 239 11.10 -17.82 25.58
C THR A 239 10.28 -18.49 24.48
N LEU A 240 9.91 -19.75 24.70
CA LEU A 240 9.26 -20.61 23.69
C LEU A 240 7.88 -20.13 23.20
N SER A 241 7.21 -19.21 23.89
CA SER A 241 5.87 -18.74 23.51
C SER A 241 5.73 -17.23 23.63
N SER A 242 6.56 -16.50 22.89
CA SER A 242 6.51 -15.03 22.79
C SER A 242 6.13 -14.60 21.37
N THR A 243 5.38 -13.50 21.25
CA THR A 243 5.00 -12.91 19.96
C THR A 243 5.33 -11.42 19.95
N THR A 244 6.17 -10.98 19.01
CA THR A 244 6.54 -9.56 18.84
C THR A 244 6.03 -9.04 17.50
N ALA A 245 5.24 -7.97 17.52
CA ALA A 245 4.64 -7.37 16.33
C ALA A 245 5.24 -6.00 16.01
N ILE A 246 5.77 -5.85 14.80
CA ILE A 246 6.36 -4.62 14.26
C ILE A 246 5.31 -3.94 13.38
N THR A 247 4.72 -2.85 13.87
CA THR A 247 3.77 -2.02 13.12
C THR A 247 4.46 -0.78 12.56
N ALA A 248 4.51 -0.65 11.24
CA ALA A 248 5.04 0.56 10.59
C ALA A 248 4.49 0.71 9.17
N ALA A 249 4.53 1.92 8.63
CA ALA A 249 4.19 2.20 7.23
C ALA A 249 5.03 1.38 6.23
N ARG A 250 4.59 1.34 4.97
CA ARG A 250 5.41 0.87 3.84
C ARG A 250 6.66 1.74 3.65
N GLY A 251 7.68 1.22 2.97
CA GLY A 251 9.01 1.85 2.81
C GLY A 251 9.89 1.93 4.07
N ARG A 252 9.36 1.74 5.29
CA ARG A 252 10.09 1.95 6.57
C ARG A 252 11.13 0.87 6.94
N GLY A 253 11.37 -0.13 6.10
CA GLY A 253 12.43 -1.13 6.33
C GLY A 253 12.10 -2.28 7.30
N LYS A 254 10.81 -2.60 7.54
CA LYS A 254 10.41 -3.73 8.40
C LYS A 254 11.10 -5.05 8.04
N SER A 255 11.06 -5.44 6.77
CA SER A 255 11.69 -6.66 6.23
C SER A 255 13.21 -6.68 6.41
N VAL A 256 13.84 -5.50 6.48
CA VAL A 256 15.29 -5.32 6.74
C VAL A 256 15.60 -5.62 8.22
N ALA A 257 14.81 -5.05 9.14
CA ALA A 257 14.94 -5.33 10.57
C ALA A 257 14.65 -6.81 10.90
N LEU A 258 13.63 -7.40 10.27
CA LEU A 258 13.36 -8.84 10.37
C LEU A 258 14.50 -9.70 9.82
N GLY A 259 15.10 -9.33 8.68
CA GLY A 259 16.23 -10.08 8.11
C GLY A 259 17.46 -10.08 9.02
N LEU A 260 17.81 -8.94 9.61
CA LEU A 260 18.89 -8.82 10.60
C LEU A 260 18.58 -9.60 11.89
N ALA A 261 17.33 -9.57 12.36
CA ALA A 261 16.91 -10.37 13.52
C ALA A 261 16.99 -11.88 13.26
N VAL A 262 16.65 -12.35 12.05
CA VAL A 262 16.83 -13.76 11.66
C VAL A 262 18.31 -14.15 11.61
N ALA A 263 19.20 -13.28 11.12
CA ALA A 263 20.64 -13.52 11.19
C ALA A 263 21.17 -13.62 12.64
N SER A 264 20.61 -12.83 13.57
CA SER A 264 20.89 -12.99 15.01
C SER A 264 20.38 -14.32 15.56
N ALA A 265 19.17 -14.76 15.18
CA ALA A 265 18.62 -16.04 15.63
C ALA A 265 19.51 -17.24 15.21
N VAL A 266 20.11 -17.18 14.02
CA VAL A 266 21.15 -18.14 13.60
C VAL A 266 22.34 -18.11 14.57
N ALA A 267 22.90 -16.93 14.87
CA ALA A 267 24.03 -16.79 15.80
C ALA A 267 23.72 -17.24 17.25
N TYR A 268 22.47 -17.16 17.69
CA TYR A 268 22.01 -17.68 18.99
C TYR A 268 21.66 -19.19 18.99
N GLY A 269 21.90 -19.89 17.88
CA GLY A 269 21.77 -21.34 17.75
C GLY A 269 20.36 -21.85 17.43
N TYR A 270 19.48 -21.03 16.85
CA TYR A 270 18.17 -21.50 16.38
C TYR A 270 18.37 -22.38 15.12
N SER A 271 17.87 -23.61 15.16
CA SER A 271 18.02 -24.64 14.13
C SER A 271 16.95 -24.54 13.04
N ASN A 272 15.69 -24.30 13.42
CA ASN A 272 14.56 -24.34 12.49
C ASN A 272 13.81 -23.00 12.47
N ILE A 273 14.18 -22.15 11.50
CA ILE A 273 13.59 -20.84 11.28
C ILE A 273 12.69 -20.88 10.04
N PHE A 274 11.42 -20.53 10.21
CA PHE A 274 10.47 -20.46 9.11
C PHE A 274 10.10 -19.00 8.80
N VAL A 275 10.03 -18.67 7.51
CA VAL A 275 9.58 -17.36 7.04
C VAL A 275 8.32 -17.55 6.19
N THR A 276 7.33 -16.68 6.34
CA THR A 276 6.09 -16.75 5.57
C THR A 276 5.59 -15.37 5.16
N SER A 277 4.91 -15.35 4.02
CA SER A 277 4.36 -14.18 3.32
C SER A 277 3.32 -14.67 2.30
N PRO A 278 2.41 -13.81 1.83
CA PRO A 278 1.44 -14.17 0.79
C PRO A 278 2.08 -14.63 -0.54
N THR A 279 3.26 -14.12 -0.87
CA THR A 279 4.06 -14.49 -2.06
C THR A 279 5.56 -14.45 -1.73
N PRO A 280 6.39 -15.35 -2.31
CA PRO A 280 7.82 -15.41 -2.01
C PRO A 280 8.60 -14.20 -2.56
N GLU A 281 8.09 -13.51 -3.60
CA GLU A 281 8.73 -12.29 -4.13
C GLU A 281 8.90 -11.20 -3.06
N ASN A 282 7.92 -11.05 -2.15
CA ASN A 282 7.93 -10.03 -1.10
C ASN A 282 9.08 -10.26 -0.09
N LEU A 283 9.61 -11.49 0.01
CA LEU A 283 10.71 -11.84 0.90
C LEU A 283 12.10 -11.63 0.30
N LYS A 284 12.22 -11.20 -0.97
CA LYS A 284 13.52 -10.95 -1.63
C LYS A 284 14.42 -10.05 -0.76
N THR A 285 13.88 -8.92 -0.29
CA THR A 285 14.59 -7.97 0.58
C THR A 285 14.94 -8.57 1.95
N LEU A 286 14.06 -9.41 2.51
CA LEU A 286 14.28 -10.05 3.81
C LEU A 286 15.44 -11.05 3.71
N PHE A 287 15.45 -11.91 2.68
CA PHE A 287 16.57 -12.83 2.43
C PHE A 287 17.88 -12.10 2.10
N GLU A 288 17.85 -11.01 1.33
CA GLU A 288 19.04 -10.18 1.06
C GLU A 288 19.69 -9.68 2.35
N PHE A 289 18.90 -9.24 3.33
CA PHE A 289 19.42 -8.79 4.63
C PHE A 289 19.72 -9.90 5.64
N ILE A 290 19.14 -11.09 5.51
CA ILE A 290 19.66 -12.30 6.19
C ILE A 290 21.08 -12.57 5.73
N LEU A 291 21.30 -12.65 4.41
CA LEU A 291 22.61 -12.92 3.84
C LEU A 291 23.63 -11.86 4.25
N LYS A 292 23.28 -10.57 4.14
CA LYS A 292 24.15 -9.48 4.62
C LYS A 292 24.47 -9.59 6.12
N GLY A 293 23.51 -10.01 6.95
CA GLY A 293 23.72 -10.24 8.37
C GLY A 293 24.69 -11.38 8.64
N LEU A 294 24.54 -12.52 7.96
CA LEU A 294 25.46 -13.67 8.03
C LEU A 294 26.87 -13.31 7.54
N ASP A 295 26.99 -12.62 6.41
CA ASP A 295 28.27 -12.15 5.87
C ASP A 295 28.98 -11.20 6.86
N SER A 296 28.23 -10.32 7.54
CA SER A 296 28.78 -9.41 8.57
C SER A 296 29.21 -10.17 9.84
N LEU A 297 28.53 -11.26 10.19
CA LEU A 297 28.92 -12.21 11.23
C LEU A 297 30.04 -13.19 10.79
N GLY A 298 30.67 -12.93 9.63
CA GLY A 298 31.81 -13.69 9.12
C GLY A 298 31.48 -15.11 8.68
N TYR A 299 30.23 -15.39 8.26
CA TYR A 299 29.88 -16.64 7.59
C TYR A 299 30.22 -16.56 6.10
N VAL A 300 30.87 -17.58 5.56
CA VAL A 300 31.33 -17.62 4.17
C VAL A 300 30.38 -18.46 3.29
N LYS A 301 29.81 -17.83 2.26
CA LYS A 301 28.95 -18.50 1.28
C LYS A 301 29.66 -19.68 0.60
N HIS A 302 28.93 -20.78 0.40
CA HIS A 302 29.39 -22.08 -0.11
C HIS A 302 30.35 -22.86 0.81
N THR A 303 30.81 -22.28 1.92
CA THR A 303 31.53 -23.00 2.99
C THR A 303 30.59 -23.24 4.18
N ASP A 304 30.09 -22.15 4.76
CA ASP A 304 29.24 -22.18 5.94
C ASP A 304 27.75 -22.24 5.60
N TYR A 305 27.34 -21.75 4.42
CA TYR A 305 25.94 -21.74 3.99
C TYR A 305 25.71 -21.89 2.48
N GLU A 306 24.57 -22.48 2.11
CA GLU A 306 24.07 -22.62 0.73
C GLU A 306 22.64 -22.06 0.59
N THR A 307 22.33 -21.50 -0.59
CA THR A 307 21.04 -20.86 -0.91
C THR A 307 20.30 -21.57 -2.05
N THR A 308 19.12 -22.13 -1.77
CA THR A 308 18.25 -22.75 -2.79
C THR A 308 17.24 -21.75 -3.35
N GLN A 309 17.24 -21.57 -4.68
CA GLN A 309 16.24 -20.78 -5.41
C GLN A 309 15.03 -21.62 -5.82
N SER A 310 13.88 -20.98 -6.05
CA SER A 310 12.68 -21.66 -6.56
C SER A 310 12.85 -22.12 -8.01
N THR A 311 12.29 -23.30 -8.29
CA THR A 311 12.15 -23.86 -9.65
C THR A 311 10.90 -23.38 -10.38
N ASN A 312 9.93 -22.75 -9.69
CA ASN A 312 8.71 -22.24 -10.32
C ASN A 312 8.99 -20.90 -11.04
N GLU A 313 8.58 -20.80 -12.30
CA GLU A 313 8.68 -19.57 -13.09
C GLU A 313 7.84 -18.43 -12.47
N GLU A 314 6.67 -18.75 -11.92
CA GLU A 314 5.81 -17.79 -11.18
C GLU A 314 6.49 -17.14 -9.98
N PHE A 315 7.54 -17.78 -9.43
CA PHE A 315 8.29 -17.29 -8.27
C PHE A 315 9.65 -16.69 -8.64
N ASN A 316 9.92 -16.47 -9.94
CA ASN A 316 10.97 -15.58 -10.44
C ASN A 316 12.37 -15.80 -9.82
N LYS A 317 12.71 -17.08 -9.59
CA LYS A 317 13.96 -17.53 -8.93
C LYS A 317 14.21 -16.97 -7.52
N ALA A 318 13.15 -16.59 -6.79
CA ALA A 318 13.23 -16.18 -5.38
C ALA A 318 13.94 -17.24 -4.52
N ILE A 319 14.65 -16.79 -3.48
CA ILE A 319 15.28 -17.69 -2.49
C ILE A 319 14.17 -18.33 -1.66
N VAL A 320 14.17 -19.67 -1.59
CA VAL A 320 13.17 -20.47 -0.84
C VAL A 320 13.78 -21.08 0.41
N LYS A 321 15.09 -21.36 0.39
CA LYS A 321 15.80 -21.96 1.52
C LYS A 321 17.23 -21.44 1.64
N VAL A 322 17.68 -21.25 2.86
CA VAL A 322 19.10 -21.14 3.23
C VAL A 322 19.41 -22.30 4.19
N ALA A 323 20.45 -23.06 3.91
CA ALA A 323 20.96 -24.10 4.78
C ALA A 323 22.35 -23.70 5.28
N ILE A 324 22.60 -23.86 6.58
CA ILE A 324 23.80 -23.38 7.27
C ILE A 324 24.41 -24.57 8.04
N TYR A 325 25.73 -24.65 8.05
CA TYR A 325 26.49 -25.86 8.43
C TYR A 325 27.63 -25.62 9.42
N ARG A 326 27.91 -24.35 9.77
CA ARG A 326 29.12 -23.91 10.50
C ARG A 326 29.36 -24.63 11.83
N ASP A 327 28.39 -24.55 12.75
CA ASP A 327 28.47 -25.14 14.09
C ASP A 327 27.52 -26.34 14.24
N HIS A 328 26.27 -26.16 13.82
CA HIS A 328 25.31 -27.24 13.62
C HIS A 328 24.46 -26.99 12.38
N ARG A 329 23.65 -27.97 11.98
CA ARG A 329 22.73 -27.82 10.85
C ARG A 329 21.59 -26.87 11.25
N GLN A 330 21.51 -25.73 10.58
CA GLN A 330 20.44 -24.76 10.72
C GLN A 330 19.77 -24.55 9.36
N THR A 331 18.46 -24.32 9.35
CA THR A 331 17.72 -24.03 8.11
C THR A 331 16.78 -22.85 8.29
N ILE A 332 16.81 -21.97 7.29
CA ILE A 332 15.84 -20.88 7.11
C ILE A 332 15.02 -21.25 5.88
N GLN A 333 13.71 -21.46 6.02
CA GLN A 333 12.87 -21.93 4.92
C GLN A 333 11.58 -21.12 4.76
N TYR A 334 11.26 -20.76 3.52
CA TYR A 334 9.95 -20.21 3.16
C TYR A 334 8.87 -21.28 3.25
N ILE A 335 7.74 -20.93 3.87
CA ILE A 335 6.47 -21.69 3.78
C ILE A 335 5.33 -20.79 3.36
N HIS A 336 4.40 -21.34 2.57
CA HIS A 336 3.16 -20.66 2.24
C HIS A 336 2.20 -20.65 3.46
N PRO A 337 1.41 -19.59 3.72
CA PRO A 337 0.57 -19.49 4.92
C PRO A 337 -0.47 -20.59 5.15
N THR A 338 -0.79 -21.41 4.14
CA THR A 338 -1.66 -22.60 4.27
C THR A 338 -0.96 -23.79 4.94
N ASP A 339 0.36 -23.81 4.93
CA ASP A 339 1.16 -25.00 5.22
C ASP A 339 1.61 -25.03 6.69
N ALA A 340 0.83 -24.40 7.58
CA ALA A 340 1.08 -24.31 9.02
C ALA A 340 1.32 -25.67 9.70
N HIS A 341 0.80 -26.77 9.13
CA HIS A 341 1.09 -28.14 9.57
C HIS A 341 2.59 -28.51 9.55
N LYS A 342 3.42 -27.79 8.78
CA LYS A 342 4.88 -27.98 8.70
C LYS A 342 5.64 -27.28 9.84
N LEU A 343 4.98 -26.41 10.62
CA LEU A 343 5.58 -25.66 11.73
C LEU A 343 5.76 -26.47 13.02
N GLY A 344 5.37 -27.74 13.06
CA GLY A 344 5.51 -28.59 14.26
C GLY A 344 6.95 -28.83 14.76
N GLN A 345 7.96 -28.36 14.02
CA GLN A 345 9.38 -28.38 14.40
C GLN A 345 10.02 -26.98 14.37
N ALA A 346 9.22 -25.91 14.29
CA ALA A 346 9.70 -24.52 14.26
C ALA A 346 10.12 -24.03 15.64
N GLU A 347 11.22 -23.29 15.70
CA GLU A 347 11.67 -22.59 16.92
C GLU A 347 11.43 -21.08 16.81
N LEU A 348 11.52 -20.53 15.59
CA LEU A 348 11.18 -19.16 15.23
C LEU A 348 10.36 -19.13 13.94
N VAL A 349 9.25 -18.38 13.94
CA VAL A 349 8.42 -18.11 12.77
C VAL A 349 8.34 -16.61 12.52
N VAL A 350 8.66 -16.19 11.29
CA VAL A 350 8.63 -14.79 10.85
C VAL A 350 7.56 -14.60 9.80
N ILE A 351 6.56 -13.76 10.11
CA ILE A 351 5.40 -13.46 9.26
C ILE A 351 5.56 -12.02 8.72
N ASP A 352 5.99 -11.86 7.46
CA ASP A 352 6.02 -10.55 6.81
C ASP A 352 4.72 -10.27 6.03
N GLU A 353 4.33 -8.99 5.97
CA GLU A 353 2.99 -8.53 5.56
C GLU A 353 1.83 -9.33 6.19
N ALA A 354 1.89 -9.56 7.51
CA ALA A 354 0.88 -10.34 8.25
C ALA A 354 -0.56 -9.83 8.08
N ALA A 355 -0.75 -8.53 7.81
CA ALA A 355 -2.05 -7.92 7.53
C ALA A 355 -2.70 -8.42 6.22
N ALA A 356 -1.93 -8.96 5.28
CA ALA A 356 -2.41 -9.54 4.02
C ALA A 356 -2.74 -11.05 4.14
N ILE A 357 -2.54 -11.65 5.32
CA ILE A 357 -2.86 -13.06 5.62
C ILE A 357 -4.14 -13.10 6.47
N PRO A 358 -5.16 -13.91 6.10
CA PRO A 358 -6.37 -14.06 6.90
C PRO A 358 -6.09 -14.46 8.35
N LEU A 359 -6.71 -13.80 9.33
CA LEU A 359 -6.48 -14.04 10.75
C LEU A 359 -6.62 -15.52 11.20
N PRO A 360 -7.51 -16.36 10.64
CA PRO A 360 -7.53 -17.79 10.95
C PRO A 360 -6.24 -18.52 10.55
N LEU A 361 -5.62 -18.16 9.42
CA LEU A 361 -4.31 -18.69 9.01
C LEU A 361 -3.19 -18.14 9.89
N VAL A 362 -3.18 -16.83 10.17
CA VAL A 362 -2.23 -16.22 11.13
C VAL A 362 -2.30 -16.93 12.48
N LYS A 363 -3.50 -17.22 13.00
CA LYS A 363 -3.68 -17.96 14.25
C LYS A 363 -3.19 -19.42 14.16
N SER A 364 -3.26 -20.06 12.99
CA SER A 364 -2.65 -21.39 12.79
C SER A 364 -1.12 -21.36 12.67
N LEU A 365 -0.55 -20.22 12.27
CA LEU A 365 0.89 -19.96 12.23
C LEU A 365 1.46 -19.53 13.61
N MET A 366 0.60 -19.29 14.60
CA MET A 366 0.98 -18.96 15.99
C MET A 366 0.93 -20.22 16.87
N GLY A 367 2.02 -21.00 16.85
CA GLY A 367 2.22 -22.17 17.71
C GLY A 367 3.01 -21.87 18.99
N PRO A 368 3.44 -22.91 19.74
CA PRO A 368 4.30 -22.82 20.92
C PRO A 368 5.78 -22.64 20.53
N HIS A 369 6.06 -21.61 19.74
CA HIS A 369 7.39 -21.22 19.28
C HIS A 369 7.49 -19.67 19.26
N LEU A 370 8.69 -19.11 19.10
CA LEU A 370 8.87 -17.66 18.98
C LEU A 370 8.22 -17.17 17.67
N VAL A 371 7.47 -16.05 17.72
CA VAL A 371 6.81 -15.47 16.53
C VAL A 371 7.15 -13.99 16.38
N PHE A 372 7.67 -13.61 15.21
CA PHE A 372 7.80 -12.22 14.80
C PHE A 372 6.84 -11.90 13.66
N MET A 373 6.15 -10.77 13.75
CA MET A 373 5.14 -10.36 12.76
C MET A 373 5.41 -8.92 12.29
N ALA A 374 5.44 -8.68 10.99
CA ALA A 374 5.43 -7.32 10.43
C ALA A 374 4.06 -6.98 9.85
N SER A 375 3.55 -5.79 10.18
CA SER A 375 2.28 -5.26 9.69
C SER A 375 2.44 -3.88 9.06
N THR A 376 1.70 -3.64 7.99
CA THR A 376 1.63 -2.36 7.27
C THR A 376 0.34 -1.63 7.60
N THR A 377 0.46 -0.50 8.29
CA THR A 377 -0.63 0.47 8.50
C THR A 377 -0.39 1.73 7.64
N ASN A 378 -1.47 2.28 7.06
CA ASN A 378 -1.62 3.66 6.55
C ASN A 378 -3.01 3.80 5.88
N GLY A 379 -3.69 4.94 6.04
CA GLY A 379 -5.05 5.15 5.51
C GLY A 379 -5.36 6.63 5.20
N ASP A 380 -6.22 6.81 4.19
CA ASP A 380 -6.50 7.99 3.34
C ASP A 380 -7.66 7.50 2.42
N THR A 381 -8.80 8.13 2.06
CA THR A 381 -9.52 9.41 2.34
C THR A 381 -11.06 9.43 1.99
N LEU A 382 -11.74 10.60 2.09
CA LEU A 382 -13.19 10.93 1.89
C LEU A 382 -13.40 12.22 1.04
N PHE A 383 -12.32 12.75 0.45
CA PHE A 383 -12.34 13.51 -0.83
C PHE A 383 -12.80 14.98 -0.84
N SER A 384 -12.49 15.77 0.19
CA SER A 384 -12.59 17.25 0.12
C SER A 384 -11.28 18.01 0.35
N PHE A 385 -10.21 17.33 0.77
CA PHE A 385 -8.90 17.91 1.10
C PHE A 385 -8.96 19.13 2.06
N HIS A 386 -9.78 19.02 3.10
CA HIS A 386 -9.88 19.98 4.20
C HIS A 386 -9.40 19.33 5.50
N GLU A 387 -8.67 20.04 6.36
CA GLU A 387 -7.93 19.46 7.51
C GLU A 387 -8.80 18.59 8.43
N ALA A 388 -9.92 19.11 8.93
CA ALA A 388 -10.85 18.34 9.76
C ALA A 388 -11.54 17.18 8.99
N SER A 389 -11.67 17.32 7.67
CA SER A 389 -12.20 16.27 6.79
C SER A 389 -11.18 15.19 6.48
N GLU A 390 -9.88 15.48 6.58
CA GLU A 390 -8.78 14.51 6.51
C GLU A 390 -8.69 13.70 7.83
N GLU A 391 -8.76 14.38 9.00
CA GLU A 391 -8.66 13.74 10.33
C GLU A 391 -9.88 12.87 10.70
N PHE A 392 -11.10 13.28 10.34
CA PHE A 392 -12.34 12.50 10.55
C PHE A 392 -12.31 11.09 9.93
N LEU A 393 -11.36 10.88 9.04
CA LEU A 393 -11.45 9.96 7.93
C LEU A 393 -10.24 9.01 7.90
N GLN A 394 -9.07 9.48 8.33
CA GLN A 394 -8.02 8.57 8.79
C GLN A 394 -8.60 7.58 9.83
N LYS A 395 -9.54 8.05 10.66
CA LYS A 395 -10.40 7.21 11.52
C LYS A 395 -11.21 6.18 10.72
N ILE A 396 -12.04 6.60 9.76
CA ILE A 396 -12.86 5.72 8.90
C ILE A 396 -12.02 4.68 8.14
N MET A 397 -10.91 5.09 7.51
CA MET A 397 -10.02 4.18 6.79
C MET A 397 -9.27 3.23 7.72
N SER A 398 -8.88 3.67 8.93
CA SER A 398 -8.32 2.75 9.93
C SER A 398 -9.31 1.66 10.36
N ILE A 399 -10.62 1.97 10.39
CA ILE A 399 -11.68 1.02 10.71
C ILE A 399 -11.94 0.05 9.53
N TYR A 400 -11.90 0.52 8.28
CA TYR A 400 -11.90 -0.37 7.10
C TYR A 400 -10.70 -1.32 7.09
N ILE A 401 -9.48 -0.81 7.32
CA ILE A 401 -8.24 -1.61 7.29
C ILE A 401 -8.16 -2.62 8.45
N SER A 402 -8.68 -2.28 9.63
CA SER A 402 -8.66 -3.17 10.80
C SER A 402 -9.74 -4.25 10.81
N SER A 403 -10.84 -4.07 10.06
CA SER A 403 -11.96 -5.01 10.01
C SER A 403 -11.99 -5.91 8.77
N HIS A 404 -11.51 -5.44 7.61
CA HIS A 404 -11.52 -6.17 6.34
C HIS A 404 -10.12 -6.61 5.91
N TYR A 405 -9.90 -7.92 5.85
CA TYR A 405 -8.61 -8.59 5.56
C TYR A 405 -7.93 -8.28 4.21
N LYS A 406 -8.43 -7.35 3.39
CA LYS A 406 -7.83 -6.99 2.09
C LYS A 406 -8.32 -5.64 1.52
N TYR A 407 -8.29 -4.56 2.30
CA TYR A 407 -8.40 -3.21 1.70
C TYR A 407 -7.13 -2.85 0.93
N THR A 408 -7.28 -2.23 -0.23
CA THR A 408 -6.18 -1.73 -1.08
C THR A 408 -6.33 -0.23 -1.34
N PRO A 409 -5.27 0.47 -1.79
CA PRO A 409 -5.40 1.87 -2.17
C PRO A 409 -6.33 2.10 -3.38
N ASP A 410 -6.64 1.08 -4.20
CA ASP A 410 -7.56 1.24 -5.34
C ASP A 410 -9.04 1.20 -4.89
N ASP A 411 -9.35 0.56 -3.77
CA ASP A 411 -10.68 0.59 -3.15
C ASP A 411 -11.04 2.01 -2.69
N LEU A 412 -10.03 2.83 -2.44
CA LEU A 412 -10.22 4.23 -2.14
C LEU A 412 -10.82 5.01 -3.31
N GLN A 413 -10.25 4.83 -4.51
CA GLN A 413 -10.75 5.48 -5.72
C GLN A 413 -12.16 4.98 -6.08
N MET A 414 -12.49 3.74 -5.68
CA MET A 414 -13.85 3.21 -5.80
C MET A 414 -14.82 3.90 -4.83
N LEU A 415 -14.39 4.24 -3.61
CA LEU A 415 -15.18 4.99 -2.63
C LEU A 415 -15.34 6.48 -2.99
N SER A 416 -14.44 7.08 -3.76
CA SER A 416 -14.55 8.48 -4.20
C SER A 416 -15.41 8.66 -5.45
N ASP A 417 -15.15 7.83 -6.46
CA ASP A 417 -15.57 8.14 -7.82
C ASP A 417 -16.89 7.45 -8.18
N SER A 418 -17.16 6.28 -7.59
CA SER A 418 -18.32 5.44 -7.94
C SER A 418 -19.62 5.93 -7.29
N PRO A 419 -20.61 6.42 -8.07
CA PRO A 419 -21.85 6.99 -7.52
C PRO A 419 -22.76 5.96 -6.84
N SER A 420 -22.64 4.68 -7.19
CA SER A 420 -23.36 3.59 -6.50
C SER A 420 -22.84 3.35 -5.09
N HIS A 421 -21.62 3.78 -4.74
CA HIS A 421 -21.03 3.58 -3.42
C HIS A 421 -21.43 4.67 -2.43
N HIS A 422 -21.91 4.22 -1.28
CA HIS A 422 -22.33 5.02 -0.15
C HIS A 422 -21.57 4.58 1.10
N ILE A 423 -21.13 5.54 1.91
CA ILE A 423 -20.51 5.30 3.21
C ILE A 423 -21.50 5.76 4.28
N PHE A 424 -21.95 4.85 5.12
CA PHE A 424 -22.65 5.18 6.36
C PHE A 424 -21.69 4.95 7.53
N VAL A 425 -21.79 5.79 8.55
CA VAL A 425 -20.90 5.81 9.70
C VAL A 425 -21.77 5.72 10.96
N LEU A 426 -21.28 5.07 12.01
CA LEU A 426 -21.83 5.19 13.36
C LEU A 426 -20.85 5.99 14.20
N LEU A 427 -21.37 7.03 14.87
CA LEU A 427 -20.59 7.91 15.74
C LEU A 427 -20.98 7.66 17.20
N ALA A 428 -20.02 7.86 18.09
CA ALA A 428 -20.30 7.95 19.52
C ALA A 428 -21.17 9.20 19.81
N PRO A 429 -21.98 9.19 20.90
CA PRO A 429 -22.68 10.39 21.35
C PRO A 429 -21.71 11.55 21.57
N GLU A 430 -22.14 12.77 21.26
CA GLU A 430 -21.31 13.97 21.41
C GLU A 430 -20.99 14.24 22.89
N VAL A 431 -19.72 14.03 23.25
CA VAL A 431 -19.18 14.43 24.55
C VAL A 431 -18.58 15.83 24.40
N SER A 432 -19.16 16.80 25.10
CA SER A 432 -18.81 18.22 25.05
C SER A 432 -17.30 18.45 25.17
N GLY A 433 -16.67 18.95 24.10
CA GLY A 433 -15.25 19.35 24.08
C GLY A 433 -14.35 18.60 23.08
N LYS A 434 -14.81 17.52 22.44
CA LYS A 434 -14.11 16.96 21.25
C LYS A 434 -14.47 17.76 19.99
N ILE A 435 -13.47 18.14 19.19
CA ILE A 435 -13.65 18.87 17.92
C ILE A 435 -14.23 17.98 16.81
N LEU A 436 -13.92 16.68 16.85
CA LEU A 436 -14.46 15.68 15.93
C LEU A 436 -15.06 14.49 16.69
N PRO A 437 -16.22 13.97 16.26
CA PRO A 437 -16.85 12.81 16.87
C PRO A 437 -16.04 11.53 16.63
N GLU A 438 -16.22 10.56 17.51
CA GLU A 438 -15.52 9.28 17.49
C GLU A 438 -16.28 8.26 16.64
N VAL A 439 -15.59 7.55 15.75
CA VAL A 439 -16.20 6.61 14.81
C VAL A 439 -16.20 5.20 15.40
N LEU A 440 -17.39 4.59 15.51
CA LEU A 440 -17.59 3.27 16.12
C LEU A 440 -17.74 2.15 15.08
N VAL A 441 -18.47 2.40 13.98
CA VAL A 441 -18.71 1.40 12.92
C VAL A 441 -18.73 2.12 11.58
N VAL A 442 -18.28 1.45 10.52
CA VAL A 442 -18.45 1.93 9.15
C VAL A 442 -19.21 0.87 8.33
N LEU A 443 -20.13 1.32 7.48
CA LEU A 443 -20.91 0.48 6.59
C LEU A 443 -20.70 0.98 5.16
N GLN A 444 -20.02 0.17 4.35
CA GLN A 444 -19.96 0.38 2.91
C GLN A 444 -21.22 -0.23 2.28
N VAL A 445 -21.91 0.57 1.49
CA VAL A 445 -23.17 0.23 0.84
C VAL A 445 -22.99 0.47 -0.65
N CYS A 446 -23.37 -0.49 -1.49
CA CYS A 446 -23.26 -0.39 -2.94
C CYS A 446 -24.62 -0.70 -3.57
N ILE A 447 -25.17 0.24 -4.34
CA ILE A 447 -26.44 0.07 -5.04
C ILE A 447 -26.16 -0.65 -6.38
N GLU A 448 -26.83 -1.78 -6.58
CA GLU A 448 -26.67 -2.70 -7.71
C GLU A 448 -28.02 -3.04 -8.36
N GLY A 449 -28.02 -3.30 -9.67
CA GLY A 449 -29.20 -3.79 -10.40
C GLY A 449 -29.82 -2.79 -11.37
N GLY A 450 -31.10 -2.97 -11.68
CA GLY A 450 -31.78 -2.23 -12.74
C GLY A 450 -31.20 -2.51 -14.14
N LEU A 451 -30.70 -3.73 -14.40
CA LEU A 451 -30.03 -4.05 -15.67
C LEU A 451 -31.03 -3.98 -16.83
N SER A 452 -30.80 -3.04 -17.77
CA SER A 452 -31.68 -2.93 -18.94
C SER A 452 -31.65 -4.20 -19.80
N GLN A 453 -32.80 -4.57 -20.36
CA GLN A 453 -32.98 -5.79 -21.16
C GLN A 453 -32.01 -5.88 -22.36
N LYS A 454 -31.54 -4.74 -22.88
CA LYS A 454 -30.53 -4.64 -23.95
C LYS A 454 -29.12 -5.07 -23.51
N LEU A 455 -28.77 -4.88 -22.24
CA LEU A 455 -27.50 -5.33 -21.68
C LEU A 455 -27.52 -6.85 -21.42
N ILE A 456 -28.63 -7.36 -20.89
CA ILE A 456 -28.86 -8.78 -20.59
C ILE A 456 -28.70 -9.64 -21.86
N GLY A 457 -29.23 -9.19 -23.00
CA GLY A 457 -29.10 -9.87 -24.29
C GLY A 457 -27.72 -9.75 -24.98
N SER A 458 -26.71 -9.15 -24.35
CA SER A 458 -25.42 -8.87 -24.99
C SER A 458 -24.29 -9.80 -24.55
N HIS A 459 -23.49 -10.31 -25.51
CA HIS A 459 -22.30 -11.13 -25.23
C HIS A 459 -21.13 -10.37 -24.57
N GLN A 460 -21.32 -9.12 -24.10
CA GLN A 460 -20.32 -8.39 -23.30
C GLN A 460 -20.30 -8.80 -21.81
N SER A 461 -21.11 -9.79 -21.42
CA SER A 461 -21.32 -10.32 -20.06
C SER A 461 -20.08 -10.70 -19.24
N GLN A 462 -18.89 -10.78 -19.84
CA GLN A 462 -17.64 -10.99 -19.10
C GLN A 462 -17.03 -9.71 -18.50
N ARG A 463 -17.36 -8.51 -18.99
CA ARG A 463 -16.65 -7.26 -18.63
C ARG A 463 -17.29 -6.45 -17.50
N SER A 464 -18.61 -6.51 -17.31
CA SER A 464 -19.35 -5.55 -16.46
C SER A 464 -19.53 -5.96 -14.98
N ARG A 465 -18.70 -6.88 -14.46
CA ARG A 465 -18.87 -7.48 -13.11
C ARG A 465 -18.49 -6.58 -11.91
N TYR A 466 -17.93 -5.40 -12.13
CA TYR A 466 -17.30 -4.62 -11.06
C TYR A 466 -18.29 -3.81 -10.21
N GLY A 467 -19.36 -3.28 -10.82
CA GLY A 467 -20.50 -2.70 -10.10
C GLY A 467 -21.46 -3.79 -9.63
N ASP A 468 -22.34 -4.22 -10.55
CA ASP A 468 -23.50 -5.09 -10.33
C ASP A 468 -23.16 -6.58 -10.11
N LEU A 469 -22.34 -6.89 -9.10
CA LEU A 469 -21.83 -8.25 -8.84
C LEU A 469 -22.92 -9.28 -8.59
N ILE A 470 -23.94 -8.95 -7.78
CA ILE A 470 -25.00 -9.89 -7.39
C ILE A 470 -25.93 -10.18 -8.58
N PRO A 471 -26.47 -9.18 -9.31
CA PRO A 471 -27.20 -9.41 -10.57
C PRO A 471 -26.42 -10.24 -11.58
N TRP A 472 -25.17 -9.89 -11.89
CA TRP A 472 -24.36 -10.66 -12.85
C TRP A 472 -24.06 -12.09 -12.38
N THR A 473 -23.89 -12.31 -11.07
CA THR A 473 -23.67 -13.66 -10.52
C THR A 473 -24.92 -14.53 -10.68
N LEU A 474 -26.11 -14.02 -10.34
CA LEU A 474 -27.34 -14.79 -10.48
C LEU A 474 -27.71 -15.03 -11.95
N LEU A 475 -27.59 -14.01 -12.81
CA LEU A 475 -27.81 -14.14 -14.25
C LEU A 475 -26.90 -15.20 -14.88
N GLN A 476 -25.63 -15.29 -14.47
CA GLN A 476 -24.67 -16.24 -15.02
C GLN A 476 -24.75 -17.66 -14.41
N GLN A 477 -25.39 -17.84 -13.25
CA GLN A 477 -25.44 -19.15 -12.56
C GLN A 477 -26.82 -19.79 -12.58
N PHE A 478 -27.89 -18.99 -12.62
CA PHE A 478 -29.28 -19.46 -12.59
C PHE A 478 -30.09 -19.00 -13.82
N GLY A 479 -29.59 -18.01 -14.59
CA GLY A 479 -30.28 -17.48 -15.78
C GLY A 479 -31.34 -16.42 -15.48
N GLU A 480 -31.45 -15.97 -14.23
CA GLU A 480 -32.53 -15.13 -13.72
C GLU A 480 -32.54 -13.69 -14.29
N GLN A 481 -33.29 -13.50 -15.38
CA GLN A 481 -33.46 -12.20 -16.03
C GLN A 481 -34.40 -11.26 -15.26
N GLU A 482 -35.32 -11.78 -14.45
CA GLU A 482 -36.21 -10.96 -13.62
C GLU A 482 -35.44 -10.33 -12.45
N PHE A 483 -34.68 -11.13 -11.70
CA PHE A 483 -33.78 -10.62 -10.65
C PHE A 483 -32.77 -9.59 -11.19
N SER A 484 -32.30 -9.78 -12.43
CA SER A 484 -31.37 -8.84 -13.08
C SER A 484 -31.95 -7.43 -13.25
N GLN A 485 -33.28 -7.31 -13.36
CA GLN A 485 -33.99 -6.03 -13.48
C GLN A 485 -34.33 -5.40 -12.13
N MET A 486 -34.33 -6.18 -11.04
CA MET A 486 -34.56 -5.69 -9.69
C MET A 486 -33.44 -4.72 -9.25
N SER A 487 -33.81 -3.83 -8.34
CA SER A 487 -32.94 -2.91 -7.62
C SER A 487 -32.56 -3.48 -6.25
N GLY A 488 -31.32 -3.26 -5.81
CA GLY A 488 -30.93 -3.71 -4.49
C GLY A 488 -29.59 -3.17 -4.03
N VAL A 489 -29.18 -3.62 -2.84
CA VAL A 489 -28.00 -3.11 -2.16
C VAL A 489 -27.11 -4.24 -1.68
N ARG A 490 -25.83 -4.19 -2.05
CA ARG A 490 -24.76 -4.99 -1.45
C ARG A 490 -24.14 -4.23 -0.28
N VAL A 491 -24.18 -4.84 0.91
CA VAL A 491 -23.54 -4.30 2.13
C VAL A 491 -22.20 -5.00 2.39
N ALA A 492 -21.19 -4.20 2.75
CA ALA A 492 -19.96 -4.66 3.39
C ALA A 492 -19.80 -3.94 4.74
N MET A 493 -19.76 -4.71 5.83
CA MET A 493 -19.80 -4.21 7.21
C MET A 493 -18.42 -4.23 7.85
N SER A 494 -17.99 -3.06 8.32
CA SER A 494 -16.67 -2.78 8.90
C SER A 494 -16.83 -2.44 10.39
N LEU A 495 -16.72 -3.46 11.24
CA LEU A 495 -16.96 -3.38 12.69
C LEU A 495 -15.68 -3.03 13.46
N SER A 496 -15.73 -1.93 14.23
CA SER A 496 -14.75 -1.64 15.29
C SER A 496 -15.41 -1.90 16.66
N SER A 497 -14.94 -2.95 17.34
CA SER A 497 -15.47 -3.46 18.62
C SER A 497 -16.92 -4.00 18.57
N ARG A 498 -17.39 -4.56 19.69
CA ARG A 498 -18.77 -5.06 19.88
C ARG A 498 -19.47 -4.25 20.96
N SER A 499 -20.14 -3.17 20.59
CA SER A 499 -21.27 -2.64 21.35
C SER A 499 -22.58 -3.18 20.76
N THR A 500 -23.52 -3.52 21.62
CA THR A 500 -24.92 -3.73 21.25
C THR A 500 -25.72 -2.52 21.72
N GLU A 501 -26.67 -2.08 20.87
CA GLU A 501 -27.61 -0.95 21.07
C GLU A 501 -27.13 0.46 20.63
N LEU A 502 -28.12 1.31 20.32
CA LEU A 502 -28.12 2.77 20.10
C LEU A 502 -27.73 3.33 18.69
N PRO A 503 -28.17 4.57 18.32
CA PRO A 503 -28.52 4.93 16.93
C PRO A 503 -27.63 6.00 16.23
N PRO A 504 -27.83 6.28 14.91
CA PRO A 504 -26.94 7.13 14.11
C PRO A 504 -27.43 8.57 13.73
N LEU A 505 -26.52 9.52 13.93
CA LEU A 505 -26.01 10.56 12.99
C LEU A 505 -26.77 11.84 12.54
N LEU A 506 -25.92 12.79 12.11
CA LEU A 506 -26.20 13.96 11.26
C LEU A 506 -26.84 13.55 9.93
N SER A 507 -27.88 14.28 9.51
CA SER A 507 -28.94 13.78 8.62
C SER A 507 -29.37 12.37 9.05
N LYS A 508 -30.33 12.31 9.98
CA LYS A 508 -30.77 11.03 10.54
C LYS A 508 -31.22 10.11 9.41
N LEU A 509 -31.12 8.79 9.61
CA LEU A 509 -31.62 7.83 8.60
C LEU A 509 -33.13 8.00 8.30
N SER A 510 -33.88 8.66 9.19
CA SER A 510 -35.28 9.07 9.02
C SER A 510 -35.49 10.35 8.18
N GLU A 511 -34.44 11.10 7.87
CA GLU A 511 -34.49 12.39 7.16
C GLU A 511 -34.13 12.25 5.67
N ARG A 512 -33.35 11.23 5.28
CA ARG A 512 -33.25 10.77 3.88
C ARG A 512 -34.37 9.78 3.60
N LYS A 513 -35.25 10.08 2.63
CA LYS A 513 -36.18 9.10 2.09
C LYS A 513 -35.35 7.94 1.47
N PRO A 514 -35.55 6.67 1.89
CA PRO A 514 -34.87 5.55 1.26
C PRO A 514 -35.32 5.41 -0.20
N GLU A 515 -34.40 4.93 -1.03
CA GLU A 515 -34.74 4.45 -2.37
C GLU A 515 -35.58 3.16 -2.27
N SER A 516 -36.37 2.87 -3.30
CA SER A 516 -37.02 1.56 -3.40
C SER A 516 -35.93 0.53 -3.64
N LEU A 517 -35.90 -0.52 -2.82
CA LEU A 517 -34.92 -1.58 -2.87
C LEU A 517 -35.65 -2.92 -2.72
N ASP A 518 -35.50 -3.78 -3.71
CA ASP A 518 -36.18 -5.08 -3.74
C ASP A 518 -35.40 -6.12 -2.92
N TYR A 519 -34.06 -6.06 -2.92
CA TYR A 519 -33.21 -6.98 -2.18
C TYR A 519 -32.04 -6.34 -1.41
N LEU A 520 -31.62 -7.00 -0.33
CA LEU A 520 -30.42 -6.69 0.45
C LEU A 520 -29.44 -7.87 0.39
N GLY A 521 -28.26 -7.67 -0.18
CA GLY A 521 -27.23 -8.69 -0.36
C GLY A 521 -25.95 -8.43 0.44
N VAL A 522 -25.18 -9.50 0.70
CA VAL A 522 -23.84 -9.44 1.29
C VAL A 522 -22.89 -10.37 0.55
N SER A 523 -21.65 -9.90 0.34
CA SER A 523 -20.60 -10.63 -0.38
C SER A 523 -19.36 -10.74 0.51
N TYR A 524 -18.99 -11.95 0.93
CA TYR A 524 -17.89 -12.16 1.88
C TYR A 524 -17.20 -13.53 1.70
N GLY A 525 -15.97 -13.66 2.22
CA GLY A 525 -15.27 -14.96 2.29
C GLY A 525 -15.82 -15.82 3.43
N LEU A 526 -16.28 -17.04 3.14
CA LEU A 526 -16.92 -17.91 4.12
C LEU A 526 -16.04 -18.16 5.35
N THR A 527 -16.54 -17.75 6.51
CA THR A 527 -16.09 -18.24 7.83
C THR A 527 -17.30 -18.67 8.65
N SER A 528 -17.10 -19.57 9.60
CA SER A 528 -18.16 -20.06 10.50
C SER A 528 -18.78 -18.94 11.34
N ASP A 529 -17.98 -17.96 11.76
CA ASP A 529 -18.45 -16.84 12.57
C ASP A 529 -19.23 -15.81 11.75
N LEU A 530 -18.80 -15.48 10.52
CA LEU A 530 -19.56 -14.59 9.64
C LEU A 530 -20.87 -15.26 9.16
N LEU A 531 -20.86 -16.55 8.85
CA LEU A 531 -22.08 -17.28 8.52
C LEU A 531 -23.06 -17.30 9.71
N ARG A 532 -22.57 -17.50 10.94
CA ARG A 532 -23.41 -17.46 12.15
C ARG A 532 -23.95 -16.06 12.44
N PHE A 533 -23.17 -15.01 12.16
CA PHE A 533 -23.59 -13.62 12.27
C PHE A 533 -24.72 -13.31 11.28
N TRP A 534 -24.50 -13.50 9.97
CA TRP A 534 -25.50 -13.18 8.96
C TRP A 534 -26.76 -14.04 9.06
N LYS A 535 -26.65 -15.31 9.48
CA LYS A 535 -27.82 -16.16 9.78
C LYS A 535 -28.64 -15.65 10.96
N LYS A 536 -28.01 -15.05 12.00
CA LYS A 536 -28.74 -14.35 13.07
C LYS A 536 -29.44 -13.08 12.56
N CYS A 537 -28.87 -12.42 11.56
CA CYS A 537 -29.47 -11.26 10.88
C CYS A 537 -30.54 -11.64 9.83
N GLY A 538 -30.88 -12.93 9.68
CA GLY A 538 -31.93 -13.41 8.78
C GLY A 538 -31.53 -13.72 7.34
N PHE A 539 -30.26 -13.49 6.95
CA PHE A 539 -29.81 -13.66 5.56
C PHE A 539 -29.77 -15.12 5.11
N LEU A 540 -30.12 -15.37 3.85
CA LEU A 540 -30.12 -16.69 3.22
C LEU A 540 -28.90 -16.87 2.29
N PRO A 541 -28.15 -17.98 2.39
CA PRO A 541 -27.10 -18.31 1.43
C PRO A 541 -27.72 -18.70 0.09
N VAL A 542 -27.32 -18.00 -0.98
CA VAL A 542 -27.82 -18.27 -2.35
C VAL A 542 -26.72 -18.83 -3.25
N TYR A 543 -25.49 -18.33 -3.16
CA TYR A 543 -24.38 -18.80 -3.98
C TYR A 543 -23.06 -18.91 -3.20
N LEU A 544 -22.41 -20.07 -3.31
CA LEU A 544 -21.04 -20.33 -2.85
C LEU A 544 -20.17 -20.69 -4.05
N ARG A 545 -19.11 -19.90 -4.27
CA ARG A 545 -18.12 -20.18 -5.31
C ARG A 545 -17.22 -21.35 -4.89
N GLN A 546 -16.98 -22.29 -5.81
CA GLN A 546 -16.15 -23.49 -5.55
C GLN A 546 -14.64 -23.17 -5.41
N THR A 547 -14.13 -22.22 -6.19
CA THR A 547 -12.80 -21.65 -5.97
C THR A 547 -12.84 -20.74 -4.74
N GLN A 548 -11.78 -20.71 -3.94
CA GLN A 548 -11.69 -19.82 -2.77
C GLN A 548 -12.03 -18.35 -3.11
N VAL A 549 -12.60 -17.66 -2.12
CA VAL A 549 -13.11 -16.28 -2.12
C VAL A 549 -14.51 -16.10 -2.75
N THR A 550 -15.40 -15.52 -1.93
CA THR A 550 -16.79 -15.08 -2.18
C THR A 550 -17.90 -16.13 -2.10
N ILE A 551 -18.73 -16.00 -1.06
CA ILE A 551 -20.17 -16.30 -1.03
C ILE A 551 -20.94 -15.03 -1.38
N ALA A 552 -22.06 -15.17 -2.09
CA ALA A 552 -23.16 -14.20 -2.09
C ALA A 552 -24.33 -14.75 -1.26
N MET A 553 -24.74 -14.02 -0.22
CA MET A 553 -25.97 -14.27 0.53
C MET A 553 -26.94 -13.12 0.28
N ILE A 554 -28.22 -13.42 0.16
CA ILE A 554 -29.25 -12.47 -0.20
C ILE A 554 -30.38 -12.58 0.81
N TYR A 555 -30.94 -11.44 1.19
CA TYR A 555 -32.16 -11.35 1.96
C TYR A 555 -33.14 -10.45 1.22
N TYR A 556 -34.22 -11.06 0.74
CA TYR A 556 -35.35 -10.37 0.17
C TYR A 556 -36.40 -10.17 1.26
N LYS A 557 -36.89 -8.95 1.43
CA LYS A 557 -38.03 -8.64 2.31
C LYS A 557 -38.80 -7.48 1.68
N GLY A 558 -39.80 -7.84 0.87
CA GLY A 558 -40.70 -6.90 0.20
C GLY A 558 -41.78 -6.34 1.11
#